data_AF-A0A9E3C8H7-F1
#
_entry.id   AF-A0A9E3C8H7-F1
#
_cell.length_a   1.000
_cell.length_b   1.000
_cell.length_c   1.000
_cell.angle_alpha   90.00
_cell.angle_beta   90.00
_cell.angle_gamma   90.00
#
_symmetry.space_group_name_H-M   'P 1'
#
loop_
_entity.id
_entity.type
_entity.pdbx_description
1 polymer ?
#
loop_
_entity_poly.entity_id
_entity_poly.type
_entity_poly.pdbx_seq_one_letter_code
_entity_poly.pdbx_strand_id
1 'polypeptide(L)'
;MSERLVTAFVWLGIALLAALPPLMIVGSFQLKAQVEPVKNGVTTTGTIVDYSSSHHLHGGTTYDPQISFNDASGGVHFFQGPSTSHRPTLNSTVKVSYDPANPDHASDLSAGKATWKVLLIIGMVTTVGELYVLGRVVARRIRPDRADRDPASSTLYEKYET
;
A
#
# COMPACT_ATOMS: atom_id res chain seq x y z
N MET A 1 -24.09 -24.18 -15.96
CA MET A 1 -23.74 -22.84 -15.43
C MET A 1 -23.78 -21.88 -16.60
N SER A 2 -24.55 -20.79 -16.53
CA SER A 2 -24.73 -19.90 -17.70
C SER A 2 -23.46 -19.08 -17.98
N GLU A 3 -23.16 -18.79 -19.24
CA GLU A 3 -21.98 -17.99 -19.64
C GLU A 3 -21.94 -16.62 -18.93
N ARG A 4 -23.12 -16.03 -18.68
CA ARG A 4 -23.27 -14.77 -17.93
C ARG A 4 -22.73 -14.85 -16.50
N LEU A 5 -22.90 -16.00 -15.83
CA LEU A 5 -22.37 -16.22 -14.49
C LEU A 5 -20.84 -16.25 -14.50
N VAL A 6 -20.26 -16.96 -15.47
CA VAL A 6 -18.79 -17.05 -15.62
C VAL A 6 -18.19 -15.67 -15.89
N THR A 7 -18.78 -14.90 -16.82
CA THR A 7 -18.31 -13.54 -17.12
C THR A 7 -18.39 -12.61 -15.91
N ALA A 8 -19.47 -12.69 -15.12
CA ALA A 8 -19.63 -11.89 -13.91
C ALA A 8 -18.55 -12.21 -12.86
N PHE A 9 -18.25 -13.50 -12.64
CA PHE A 9 -17.18 -13.91 -11.71
C PHE A 9 -15.79 -13.44 -12.16
N VAL A 10 -15.50 -13.50 -13.46
CA VAL A 10 -14.22 -13.01 -14.00
C VAL A 10 -14.07 -11.50 -13.78
N TRP A 11 -15.10 -10.71 -14.08
CA TRP A 11 -15.06 -9.26 -13.85
C TRP A 11 -14.97 -8.89 -12.38
N LEU A 12 -15.67 -9.63 -11.50
CA LEU A 12 -15.56 -9.45 -10.06
C LEU A 12 -14.13 -9.70 -9.58
N GLY A 13 -13.50 -10.79 -10.03
CA GLY A 13 -12.11 -11.11 -9.69
C GLY A 13 -11.13 -10.02 -10.14
N ILE A 14 -11.29 -9.50 -11.35
CA ILE A 14 -10.48 -8.39 -11.87
C ILE A 14 -10.68 -7.12 -11.04
N ALA A 15 -11.93 -6.78 -10.70
CA ALA A 15 -12.22 -5.60 -9.88
C ALA A 15 -11.60 -5.72 -8.48
N LEU A 16 -11.61 -6.91 -7.89
CA LEU A 16 -11.06 -7.17 -6.57
C LEU A 16 -9.52 -7.06 -6.56
N LEU A 17 -8.87 -7.58 -7.61
CA LEU A 17 -7.42 -7.44 -7.81
C LEU A 17 -7.01 -5.98 -7.98
N ALA A 18 -7.73 -5.21 -8.82
CA ALA A 18 -7.45 -3.80 -9.07
C ALA A 18 -7.65 -2.89 -7.83
N ALA A 19 -8.38 -3.36 -6.81
CA ALA A 19 -8.55 -2.64 -5.56
C ALA A 19 -7.38 -2.82 -4.57
N LEU A 20 -6.53 -3.84 -4.75
CA LEU A 20 -5.42 -4.12 -3.83
C LEU A 20 -4.31 -3.04 -3.85
N PRO A 21 -3.83 -2.55 -5.01
CA PRO A 21 -2.74 -1.57 -5.03
C PRO A 21 -3.06 -0.26 -4.29
N PRO A 22 -4.24 0.38 -4.46
CA PRO A 22 -4.61 1.55 -3.68
C PRO A 22 -4.60 1.31 -2.17
N LEU A 23 -5.08 0.15 -1.71
CA LEU A 23 -5.08 -0.22 -0.29
C LEU A 23 -3.66 -0.37 0.26
N MET A 24 -2.75 -0.98 -0.51
CA MET A 24 -1.34 -1.08 -0.13
C MET A 24 -0.67 0.29 -0.01
N ILE A 25 -0.96 1.21 -0.94
CA ILE A 25 -0.44 2.57 -0.91
C ILE A 25 -0.96 3.31 0.34
N VAL A 26 -2.27 3.28 0.62
CA VAL A 26 -2.84 3.92 1.81
C VAL A 26 -2.26 3.33 3.10
N GLY A 27 -2.19 1.99 3.20
CA GLY A 27 -1.60 1.31 4.35
C GLY A 27 -0.13 1.69 4.58
N SER A 28 0.63 1.91 3.51
CA SER A 28 2.03 2.34 3.61
C SER A 28 2.17 3.72 4.26
N PHE A 29 1.26 4.66 4.00
CA PHE A 29 1.29 5.98 4.65
C PHE A 29 0.99 5.91 6.15
N GLN A 30 0.08 5.03 6.56
CA GLN A 30 -0.20 4.82 7.98
C GLN A 30 1.03 4.25 8.71
N LEU A 31 1.68 3.23 8.12
CA LEU A 31 2.90 2.66 8.67
C LEU A 31 4.06 3.67 8.68
N LYS A 32 4.14 4.55 7.68
CA LYS A 32 5.13 5.63 7.63
C LYS A 32 4.93 6.63 8.77
N ALA A 33 3.70 7.02 9.06
CA ALA A 33 3.39 7.97 10.15
C ALA A 33 3.83 7.46 11.53
N GLN A 34 3.80 6.13 11.75
CA GLN A 34 4.19 5.52 13.04
C GLN A 34 5.70 5.55 13.31
N VAL A 35 6.53 5.66 12.26
CA VAL A 35 8.00 5.56 12.36
C VAL A 35 8.75 6.83 11.98
N GLU A 36 8.05 7.83 11.44
CA GLU A 36 8.65 9.12 11.11
C GLU A 36 8.66 10.05 12.32
N PRO A 37 9.72 10.86 12.49
CA PRO A 37 9.71 11.92 13.49
C PRO A 37 8.54 12.87 13.27
N VAL A 38 7.86 13.19 14.36
CA VAL A 38 6.80 14.20 14.37
C VAL A 38 7.42 15.54 13.97
N LYS A 39 6.80 16.25 13.03
CA LYS A 39 7.30 17.55 12.57
C LYS A 39 7.31 18.54 13.72
N ASN A 40 8.47 19.15 13.99
CA ASN A 40 8.71 20.00 15.17
C ASN A 40 8.50 19.27 16.52
N GLY A 41 8.50 17.93 16.50
CA GLY A 41 8.34 17.13 17.70
C GLY A 41 9.58 17.14 18.57
N VAL A 42 9.37 16.93 19.86
CA VAL A 42 10.44 16.73 20.83
C VAL A 42 10.77 15.25 20.90
N THR A 43 12.05 14.95 21.10
CA THR A 43 12.52 13.58 21.27
C THR A 43 12.71 13.27 22.74
N THR A 44 12.28 12.09 23.16
CA THR A 44 12.49 11.56 24.51
C THR A 44 12.76 10.06 24.45
N THR A 45 12.99 9.45 25.61
CA THR A 45 13.09 8.00 25.76
C THR A 45 11.76 7.47 26.28
N GLY A 46 11.25 6.43 25.64
CA GLY A 46 10.12 5.65 26.11
C GLY A 46 10.55 4.24 26.53
N THR A 47 9.63 3.53 27.16
CA THR A 47 9.81 2.16 27.65
C THR A 47 8.66 1.30 27.16
N ILE A 48 8.94 0.10 26.66
CA ILE A 48 7.90 -0.88 26.33
C ILE A 48 7.32 -1.44 27.63
N VAL A 49 6.05 -1.15 27.91
CA VAL A 49 5.37 -1.54 29.15
C VAL A 49 4.46 -2.76 28.96
N ASP A 50 3.92 -2.95 27.77
CA ASP A 50 3.07 -4.09 27.42
C ASP A 50 3.12 -4.37 25.92
N TYR A 51 2.47 -5.43 25.45
CA TYR A 51 2.18 -5.66 24.04
C TYR A 51 0.93 -6.54 23.87
N SER A 52 0.13 -6.28 22.84
CA SER A 52 -0.89 -7.23 22.38
C SER A 52 -0.28 -8.21 21.38
N SER A 53 -0.79 -9.45 21.35
CA SER A 53 -0.38 -10.44 20.35
C SER A 53 -1.59 -10.93 19.55
N SER A 54 -1.45 -10.92 18.22
CA SER A 54 -2.45 -11.46 17.29
C SER A 54 -1.89 -12.70 16.60
N HIS A 55 -2.63 -13.81 16.67
CA HIS A 55 -2.28 -15.05 15.99
C HIS A 55 -2.95 -15.14 14.63
N HIS A 56 -2.17 -15.37 13.58
CA HIS A 56 -2.66 -15.54 12.22
C HIS A 56 -2.95 -17.01 11.94
N LEU A 57 -3.98 -17.27 11.12
CA LEU A 57 -4.42 -18.62 10.72
C LEU A 57 -3.29 -19.51 10.13
N HIS A 58 -2.20 -18.92 9.64
CA HIS A 58 -1.07 -19.61 9.01
C HIS A 58 0.17 -19.69 9.91
N GLY A 59 0.00 -19.57 11.24
CA GLY A 59 1.07 -19.82 12.22
C GLY A 59 1.98 -18.63 12.53
N GLY A 60 1.75 -17.46 11.92
CA GLY A 60 2.43 -16.22 12.28
C GLY A 60 1.85 -15.59 13.55
N THR A 61 2.68 -14.95 14.36
CA THR A 61 2.22 -14.08 15.46
C THR A 61 2.74 -12.67 15.21
N THR A 62 1.85 -11.68 15.32
CA THR A 62 2.21 -10.26 15.28
C THR A 62 2.04 -9.69 16.68
N TYR A 63 2.96 -8.82 17.07
CA TYR A 63 2.93 -8.14 18.35
C TYR A 63 2.84 -6.64 18.14
N ASP A 64 1.97 -5.98 18.90
CA ASP A 64 1.80 -4.54 18.88
C ASP A 64 2.24 -3.97 20.24
N PRO A 65 3.45 -3.40 20.35
CA PRO A 65 3.97 -2.91 21.62
C PRO A 65 3.22 -1.68 22.11
N GLN A 66 2.98 -1.61 23.42
CA GLN A 66 2.53 -0.41 24.10
C GLN A 66 3.73 0.27 24.76
N ILE A 67 3.99 1.51 24.37
CA ILE A 67 5.14 2.30 24.80
C ILE A 67 4.65 3.38 25.77
N SER A 68 5.32 3.50 26.91
CA SER A 68 5.13 4.61 27.85
C SER A 68 6.29 5.59 27.76
N PHE A 69 6.03 6.89 27.84
CA PHE A 69 7.08 7.91 27.89
C PHE A 69 6.64 9.10 28.74
N ASN A 70 7.63 9.88 29.21
CA ASN A 70 7.38 11.12 29.92
C ASN A 70 7.54 12.32 28.99
N ASP A 71 6.57 13.22 28.99
CA ASP A 71 6.68 14.51 28.32
C ASP A 71 7.60 15.49 29.07
N ALA A 72 7.82 16.67 28.50
CA ALA A 72 8.67 17.71 29.09
C ALA A 72 8.13 18.28 30.42
N SER A 73 6.83 18.11 30.70
CA SER A 73 6.19 18.53 31.96
C SER A 73 6.20 17.43 33.03
N GLY A 74 6.68 16.22 32.69
CA GLY A 74 6.67 15.05 33.55
C GLY A 74 5.38 14.22 33.48
N GLY A 75 4.48 14.53 32.55
CA GLY A 75 3.28 13.76 32.28
C GLY A 75 3.61 12.42 31.63
N VAL A 76 2.98 11.34 32.10
CA VAL A 76 3.17 9.98 31.57
C VAL A 76 2.13 9.74 30.46
N HIS A 77 2.60 9.39 29.28
CA HIS A 77 1.78 9.10 28.10
C HIS A 77 2.00 7.69 27.60
N PHE A 78 1.02 7.15 26.89
CA PHE A 78 1.06 5.82 26.30
C PHE A 78 0.63 5.89 24.85
N PHE A 79 1.35 5.19 23.98
CA PHE A 79 0.92 5.02 22.59
C PHE A 79 1.27 3.61 22.09
N GLN A 80 0.58 3.19 21.03
CA GLN A 80 0.85 1.92 20.38
C GLN A 80 1.96 2.09 19.35
N GLY A 81 3.06 1.37 19.56
CA GLY A 81 4.17 1.32 18.62
C GLY A 81 3.86 0.43 17.41
N PRO A 82 4.73 0.46 16.40
CA PRO A 82 4.53 -0.30 15.16
C PRO A 82 4.60 -1.80 15.40
N SER A 83 3.74 -2.53 14.69
CA SER A 83 3.64 -3.98 14.76
C SER A 83 4.96 -4.67 14.36
N THR A 84 5.33 -5.73 15.10
CA THR A 84 6.54 -6.52 14.88
C THR A 84 6.24 -8.01 14.85
N SER A 85 7.02 -8.77 14.07
CA SER A 85 6.99 -10.24 14.04
C SER A 85 7.76 -10.88 15.19
N HIS A 86 8.55 -10.10 15.93
CA HIS A 86 9.33 -10.54 17.07
C HIS A 86 8.70 -10.03 18.36
N ARG A 87 8.63 -10.89 19.37
CA ARG A 87 8.12 -10.53 20.69
C ARG A 87 8.91 -9.34 21.26
N PRO A 88 8.25 -8.22 21.60
CA PRO A 88 8.91 -7.09 22.24
C PRO A 88 9.51 -7.47 23.58
N THR A 89 10.69 -6.90 23.90
CA THR A 89 11.29 -7.05 25.23
C THR A 89 10.68 -5.99 26.16
N LEU A 90 9.93 -6.44 27.16
CA LEU A 90 9.39 -5.55 28.19
C LEU A 90 10.52 -4.81 28.92
N ASN A 91 10.24 -3.57 29.33
CA ASN A 91 11.20 -2.66 29.96
C ASN A 91 12.39 -2.24 29.08
N SER A 92 12.39 -2.60 27.78
CA SER A 92 13.37 -2.07 26.85
C SER A 92 13.08 -0.61 26.52
N THR A 93 14.16 0.15 26.29
CA THR A 93 14.08 1.57 25.95
C THR A 93 13.99 1.76 24.45
N VAL A 94 13.14 2.70 24.04
CA VAL A 94 12.94 3.09 22.65
C VAL A 94 13.03 4.61 22.52
N LYS A 95 13.39 5.09 21.34
CA LYS A 95 13.48 6.51 21.05
C LYS A 95 12.12 6.99 20.56
N VAL A 96 11.51 7.92 21.28
CA VAL A 96 10.17 8.44 20.97
C VAL A 96 10.27 9.87 20.45
N SER A 97 9.50 10.19 19.42
CA SER A 97 9.25 11.56 18.98
C SER A 97 7.78 11.88 19.23
N TYR A 98 7.46 12.99 19.89
CA TYR A 98 6.07 13.39 20.18
C TYR A 98 5.84 14.87 19.90
N ASP A 99 4.59 15.25 19.63
CA ASP A 99 4.16 16.66 19.56
C ASP A 99 3.95 17.21 20.98
N PRO A 100 4.68 18.23 21.46
CA PRO A 100 4.46 18.82 22.77
C PRO A 100 3.07 19.44 22.97
N ALA A 101 2.41 19.86 21.88
CA ALA A 101 1.05 20.39 21.92
C ALA A 101 -0.01 19.28 21.96
N ASN A 102 0.35 18.06 21.54
CA ASN A 102 -0.51 16.88 21.55
C ASN A 102 0.33 15.60 21.79
N PRO A 103 0.66 15.28 23.06
CA PRO A 103 1.55 14.16 23.38
C PRO A 103 1.06 12.78 22.92
N ASP A 104 -0.24 12.61 22.71
CA ASP A 104 -0.83 11.37 22.16
C ASP A 104 -0.37 11.12 20.71
N HIS A 105 0.08 12.15 20.01
CA HIS A 105 0.69 12.04 18.69
C HIS A 105 2.19 11.78 18.84
N ALA A 106 2.53 10.50 19.03
CA ALA A 106 3.90 10.03 19.20
C ALA A 106 4.27 8.91 18.19
N SER A 107 5.57 8.84 17.88
CA SER A 107 6.15 7.90 16.92
C SER A 107 7.38 7.23 17.51
N ASP A 108 7.54 5.93 17.25
CA ASP A 108 8.71 5.15 17.65
C ASP A 108 9.79 5.24 16.56
N LEU A 109 10.90 5.91 16.88
CA LEU A 109 12.04 6.09 15.99
C LEU A 109 13.02 4.92 16.00
N SER A 110 12.90 4.00 16.97
CA SER A 110 13.71 2.79 17.07
C SER A 110 13.20 1.67 16.16
N ALA A 111 11.91 1.72 15.79
CA ALA A 111 11.32 0.76 14.89
C ALA A 111 11.94 0.85 13.48
N GLY A 112 12.41 -0.29 12.97
CA GLY A 112 13.17 -0.38 11.72
C GLY A 112 12.47 0.24 10.50
N LYS A 113 13.23 1.01 9.71
CA LYS A 113 12.77 1.90 8.62
C LYS A 113 12.21 1.25 7.34
N ALA A 114 11.86 -0.04 7.31
CA ALA A 114 11.82 -0.77 6.04
C ALA A 114 10.43 -1.18 5.52
N THR A 115 9.45 -1.51 6.37
CA THR A 115 8.26 -2.24 5.90
C THR A 115 7.30 -1.39 5.06
N TRP A 116 7.09 -0.12 5.44
CA TRP A 116 6.18 0.77 4.69
C TRP A 116 6.67 1.04 3.26
N LYS A 117 7.99 1.14 3.06
CA LYS A 117 8.58 1.41 1.74
C LYS A 117 8.34 0.24 0.77
N VAL A 118 8.45 -0.99 1.26
CA VAL A 118 8.22 -2.20 0.44
C VAL A 118 6.78 -2.22 -0.05
N LEU A 119 5.80 -1.99 0.83
CA LEU A 119 4.38 -1.95 0.47
C LEU A 119 4.08 -0.84 -0.55
N LEU A 120 4.67 0.35 -0.36
CA LEU A 120 4.53 1.46 -1.28
C LEU A 120 5.07 1.12 -2.68
N ILE A 121 6.27 0.54 -2.77
CA ILE A 121 6.90 0.17 -4.05
C ILE A 121 6.08 -0.89 -4.77
N ILE A 122 5.65 -1.94 -4.07
CA ILE A 122 4.83 -3.00 -4.66
C ILE A 122 3.52 -2.40 -5.19
N GLY A 123 2.82 -1.59 -4.38
CA GLY A 123 1.59 -0.93 -4.79
C GLY A 123 1.76 -0.03 -6.02
N MET A 124 2.87 0.71 -6.13
CA MET A 124 3.15 1.52 -7.32
C MET A 124 3.40 0.67 -8.56
N VAL A 125 4.24 -0.37 -8.45
CA VAL A 125 4.59 -1.24 -9.58
C VAL A 125 3.36 -1.96 -10.13
N THR A 126 2.50 -2.49 -9.24
CA THR A 126 1.27 -3.18 -9.65
C THR A 126 0.29 -2.22 -10.31
N THR A 127 0.11 -1.01 -9.76
CA THR A 127 -0.74 0.03 -10.37
C THR A 127 -0.28 0.37 -11.80
N VAL A 128 1.02 0.55 -12.01
CA VAL A 128 1.57 0.85 -13.36
C VAL A 128 1.35 -0.32 -14.32
N GLY A 129 1.56 -1.56 -13.85
CA GLY A 129 1.33 -2.77 -14.65
C GLY A 129 -0.13 -2.91 -15.09
N GLU A 130 -1.08 -2.67 -14.19
CA GLU A 130 -2.52 -2.71 -14.49
C GLU A 130 -2.92 -1.66 -15.53
N LEU A 131 -2.46 -0.41 -15.35
CA LEU A 131 -2.72 0.67 -16.31
C LEU A 131 -2.13 0.35 -17.69
N TYR A 132 -0.95 -0.27 -17.74
CA TYR A 132 -0.34 -0.70 -19.00
C TYR A 132 -1.16 -1.77 -19.71
N VAL A 133 -1.62 -2.81 -18.99
CA VAL A 133 -2.46 -3.87 -19.56
C VAL A 133 -3.81 -3.30 -20.03
N LEU A 134 -4.45 -2.45 -19.23
CA LEU A 134 -5.70 -1.78 -19.57
C LEU A 134 -5.53 -0.93 -20.84
N GLY A 135 -4.47 -0.14 -20.91
CA GLY A 135 -4.13 0.67 -22.08
C GLY A 135 -3.93 -0.17 -23.34
N ARG A 136 -3.26 -1.33 -23.23
CA ARG A 136 -3.07 -2.27 -24.36
C ARG A 136 -4.38 -2.88 -24.82
N VAL A 137 -5.28 -3.25 -23.91
CA VAL A 137 -6.60 -3.81 -24.24
C VAL A 137 -7.49 -2.76 -24.92
N VAL A 138 -7.52 -1.54 -24.40
CA VAL A 138 -8.29 -0.43 -24.98
C VAL A 138 -7.73 -0.06 -26.36
N ALA A 139 -6.40 0.04 -26.52
CA ALA A 139 -5.77 0.33 -27.79
C ALA A 139 -6.06 -0.75 -28.85
N ARG A 140 -6.20 -2.02 -28.46
CA ARG A 140 -6.62 -3.10 -29.38
C ARG A 140 -8.07 -2.94 -29.83
N ARG A 141 -8.98 -2.49 -28.96
CA ARG A 141 -10.39 -2.27 -29.32
C ARG A 141 -10.61 -1.02 -30.18
N ILE A 142 -9.77 0.01 -30.00
CA ILE A 142 -9.92 1.29 -30.71
C ILE A 142 -9.25 1.26 -32.08
N ARG A 143 -8.31 0.35 -32.37
CA ARG A 143 -7.77 0.18 -33.73
C ARG A 143 -8.92 -0.27 -34.64
N PRO A 144 -9.50 0.63 -35.45
CA PRO A 144 -10.47 0.21 -36.45
C PRO A 144 -9.69 -0.63 -37.45
N ASP A 145 -10.32 -1.66 -38.02
CA ASP A 145 -9.79 -2.33 -39.20
C ASP A 145 -9.56 -1.28 -40.28
N ARG A 146 -8.32 -0.80 -40.34
CA ARG A 146 -7.85 0.14 -41.36
C ARG A 146 -7.56 -0.58 -42.68
N ALA A 147 -8.03 -1.83 -42.80
CA ALA A 147 -7.93 -2.67 -43.98
C ALA A 147 -8.95 -2.28 -45.08
N ASP A 148 -9.98 -1.49 -44.78
CA ASP A 148 -11.03 -1.11 -45.76
C ASP A 148 -10.87 0.30 -46.38
N ARG A 149 -9.73 0.98 -46.20
CA ARG A 149 -9.47 2.27 -46.85
C ARG A 149 -8.16 2.26 -47.62
N ASP A 150 -8.10 1.46 -48.68
CA ASP A 150 -7.33 1.86 -49.86
C ASP A 150 -8.15 1.70 -51.15
N PRO A 151 -9.02 2.68 -51.48
CA PRO A 151 -9.74 2.70 -52.76
C PRO A 151 -8.80 2.91 -53.97
N ALA A 152 -7.50 3.13 -53.78
CA ALA A 152 -6.55 3.26 -54.88
C ALA A 152 -6.17 1.90 -55.51
N SER A 153 -6.51 0.77 -54.88
CA SER A 153 -6.27 -0.57 -55.44
C SER A 153 -7.32 -1.03 -56.44
N SER A 154 -8.55 -0.49 -56.41
CA SER A 154 -9.61 -0.88 -57.37
C SER A 154 -9.53 -0.16 -58.71
N THR A 155 -8.88 1.01 -58.78
CA THR A 155 -8.75 1.78 -60.03
C THR A 155 -7.59 1.32 -60.92
N LEU A 156 -6.66 0.50 -60.40
CA LEU A 156 -5.58 -0.08 -61.20
C LEU A 156 -6.02 -1.31 -62.02
N TYR A 157 -7.12 -1.98 -61.65
CA TYR A 157 -7.63 -3.11 -62.41
C TYR A 157 -8.52 -2.71 -63.61
N GLU A 158 -9.13 -1.52 -63.57
CA GLU A 158 -10.01 -1.05 -64.65
C GLU A 158 -9.22 -0.55 -65.89
N LYS A 159 -7.90 -0.34 -65.77
CA LYS A 159 -7.07 0.23 -66.85
C LYS A 159 -6.40 -0.80 -67.78
N TYR A 160 -6.63 -2.10 -67.59
CA TYR A 160 -6.01 -3.17 -68.39
C TYR A 160 -7.01 -4.06 -69.16
N GLU A 161 -8.31 -3.75 -69.12
CA GLU A 161 -9.36 -4.53 -69.82
C GLU A 161 -9.92 -3.84 -71.09
N THR A 162 -9.18 -2.89 -71.70
CA THR A 162 -9.57 -2.30 -73.01
C THR A 162 -8.47 -2.42 -74.05
#